data_AF-A0A846C3R0-F1
#
_entry.id   AF-A0A846C3R0-F1
#
_cell.length_a   1.000
_cell.length_b   1.000
_cell.length_c   1.000
_cell.angle_alpha   90.00
_cell.angle_beta   90.00
_cell.angle_gamma   90.00
#
_symmetry.space_group_name_H-M   'P 1'
#
loop_
_entity.id
_entity.type
_entity.pdbx_description
1 polymer ?
#
loop_
_entity_poly.entity_id
_entity_poly.type
_entity_poly.pdbx_seq_one_letter_code
_entity_poly.pdbx_strand_id
1 'polypeptide(L)' 'MTPTELRQKGYYALVKELGQVDAIRFLQDVGWGFGDYTQDRQQSLKNVTRSDFWQDIQEIRKN' A
#
# COMPACT_ATOMS: atom_id res chain seq x y z
N MET A 1 -3.37 -20.79 -5.81
CA MET A 1 -2.57 -20.43 -4.63
C MET A 1 -3.43 -19.56 -3.74
N THR A 2 -3.69 -19.95 -2.50
CA THR A 2 -4.41 -19.13 -1.52
C THR A 2 -3.54 -17.96 -1.05
N PRO A 3 -4.12 -16.89 -0.48
CA PRO A 3 -3.33 -15.80 0.09
C PRO A 3 -2.31 -16.27 1.14
N THR A 4 -2.65 -17.32 1.89
CA THR A 4 -1.74 -17.92 2.88
C THR A 4 -0.56 -18.60 2.20
N GLU A 5 -0.81 -19.42 1.19
CA GLU A 5 0.24 -20.10 0.42
C GLU A 5 1.17 -19.09 -0.27
N LEU A 6 0.63 -17.98 -0.78
CA LEU A 6 1.41 -16.92 -1.40
C LEU A 6 2.36 -16.25 -0.41
N ARG A 7 1.86 -15.85 0.77
CA ARG A 7 2.68 -15.26 1.83
C ARG A 7 3.78 -16.21 2.29
N GLN A 8 3.42 -17.48 2.49
CA GLN A 8 4.36 -18.50 2.94
C GLN A 8 5.48 -18.70 1.91
N LYS A 9 5.15 -18.77 0.62
CA LYS A 9 6.14 -18.85 -0.46
C LYS A 9 7.02 -17.59 -0.53
N GLY A 10 6.45 -16.41 -0.32
CA GLY A 10 7.18 -15.14 -0.25
C GLY A 10 8.20 -15.11 0.89
N TYR A 11 7.79 -15.52 2.10
CA TYR A 11 8.71 -15.61 3.24
C TYR A 11 9.85 -16.60 2.99
N TYR A 12 9.55 -17.77 2.42
CA TYR A 12 10.60 -18.74 2.08
C TYR A 12 11.59 -18.18 1.05
N ALA A 13 11.12 -17.47 0.04
CA ALA A 13 12.00 -16.84 -0.94
C ALA A 13 12.92 -15.80 -0.29
N LEU A 14 12.38 -14.94 0.57
CA LEU A 14 13.16 -13.92 1.28
C LEU A 14 14.23 -14.54 2.20
N VAL A 15 13.84 -15.53 3.01
CA VAL A 15 14.77 -16.20 3.94
C VAL A 15 15.85 -16.96 3.17
N LYS A 16 15.51 -17.56 2.03
CA LYS A 16 16.49 -18.29 1.20
C LYS A 16 17.59 -17.36 0.66
N GLU A 17 17.23 -16.18 0.19
CA GLU A 17 18.18 -15.28 -0.47
C GLU A 17 18.91 -14.35 0.52
N LEU A 18 18.25 -13.96 1.62
CA LEU A 18 18.78 -12.96 2.57
C LEU A 18 19.22 -13.59 3.90
N GLY A 19 18.77 -14.79 4.22
CA GLY A 19 18.86 -15.33 5.58
C GLY A 19 17.77 -14.73 6.51
N GLN A 20 17.59 -15.33 7.68
CA GLN A 20 16.49 -14.98 8.58
C GLN A 20 16.57 -13.54 9.10
N VAL A 21 17.76 -13.09 9.51
CA VAL A 21 17.95 -11.78 10.14
C VAL A 21 17.66 -10.66 9.14
N ASP A 22 18.25 -10.72 7.95
CA ASP A 22 18.08 -9.68 6.94
C ASP A 22 16.70 -9.72 6.29
N ALA A 23 16.07 -10.90 6.19
CA ALA A 23 14.67 -11.00 5.76
C ALA A 23 13.70 -10.31 6.73
N ILE A 24 13.91 -10.45 8.06
CA ILE A 24 13.09 -9.75 9.06
C ILE A 24 13.31 -8.24 8.98
N ARG A 25 14.57 -7.78 8.90
CA ARG A 25 14.89 -6.36 8.76
C ARG A 25 14.26 -5.76 7.51
N PHE A 26 14.38 -6.43 6.36
CA PHE A 26 13.74 -6.02 5.12
C PHE A 26 12.23 -5.81 5.30
N LEU A 27 11.54 -6.79 5.90
CA LEU A 27 10.09 -6.69 6.13
C LEU A 27 9.71 -5.56 7.10
N GLN A 28 10.56 -5.23 8.07
CA GLN A 28 10.35 -4.08 8.95
C GLN A 28 10.52 -2.75 8.19
N ASP A 29 11.54 -2.67 7.34
CA ASP A 29 11.85 -1.48 6.55
C ASP A 29 10.79 -1.21 5.48
N VAL A 30 10.21 -2.25 4.86
CA VAL A 30 9.17 -2.10 3.82
C VAL A 30 7.74 -2.21 4.34
N GLY A 31 7.53 -2.77 5.53
CA GLY A 31 6.22 -3.14 6.05
C GLY A 31 5.41 -1.97 6.60
N TRP A 32 6.09 -0.88 6.94
CA TRP A 32 5.45 0.37 7.32
C TRP A 32 5.36 1.21 6.05
N GLY A 33 4.14 1.47 5.58
CA GLY A 33 3.94 2.51 4.57
C GLY A 33 4.65 3.77 5.06
N PHE A 34 5.51 4.35 4.22
CA PHE A 34 6.18 5.59 4.56
C PHE A 34 5.16 6.73 4.54
N GLY A 35 5.24 7.63 5.52
CA GLY A 35 4.35 8.79 5.64
C GLY A 35 3.17 8.58 6.59
N ASP A 36 2.54 9.69 6.94
CA ASP A 36 1.32 9.69 7.74
C ASP A 36 0.12 9.80 6.80
N TYR A 37 -0.41 8.65 6.37
CA TYR A 37 -1.58 8.61 5.48
C TYR A 37 -2.78 9.39 6.06
N THR A 38 -2.89 9.49 7.38
CA THR A 38 -3.96 10.27 8.00
C THR A 38 -3.75 11.77 7.74
N GLN A 39 -2.54 12.26 7.93
CA GLN A 39 -2.17 13.66 7.63
C GLN A 39 -2.24 13.93 6.12
N ASP A 40 -1.65 13.06 5.30
CA ASP A 40 -1.62 13.21 3.84
C ASP A 40 -3.04 13.23 3.26
N ARG A 41 -3.93 12.38 3.79
CA ARG A 41 -5.35 12.37 3.42
C ARG A 41 -6.05 13.65 3.86
N GLN A 42 -5.80 14.12 5.09
CA GLN A 42 -6.38 15.37 5.59
C GLN A 42 -5.95 16.56 4.73
N GLN A 43 -4.68 16.62 4.33
CA GLN A 43 -4.15 17.68 3.48
C GLN A 43 -4.74 17.62 2.06
N SER A 44 -4.73 16.43 1.44
CA SER A 44 -5.10 16.25 0.04
C SER A 44 -6.62 16.36 -0.20
N LEU A 45 -7.43 15.92 0.77
CA LEU A 45 -8.89 15.88 0.63
C LEU A 45 -9.61 16.96 1.45
N LYS A 46 -8.88 17.91 2.05
CA LYS A 46 -9.43 18.93 2.98
C LYS A 46 -10.68 19.62 2.44
N ASN A 47 -10.67 19.93 1.15
CA ASN A 47 -11.72 20.71 0.48
C ASN A 47 -12.48 19.89 -0.57
N VAL A 48 -12.21 18.58 -0.66
CA VAL A 48 -12.88 17.72 -1.65
C VAL A 48 -14.17 17.23 -1.04
N THR A 49 -15.29 17.74 -1.55
CA THR A 49 -16.59 17.18 -1.17
C THR A 49 -16.87 15.91 -1.96
N ARG A 50 -17.80 15.11 -1.46
CA ARG A 50 -18.31 13.94 -2.20
C ARG A 50 -18.90 14.34 -3.56
N SER A 51 -19.48 15.54 -3.66
CA SER A 51 -20.06 16.04 -4.91
C SER A 51 -18.96 16.32 -5.94
N ASP A 52 -17.90 17.01 -5.53
CA ASP A 52 -16.77 17.36 -6.40
C ASP A 52 -16.12 16.09 -6.97
N PHE A 53 -15.85 15.12 -6.09
CA PHE A 53 -15.30 13.83 -6.49
C PHE A 53 -16.19 13.09 -7.50
N TRP A 54 -17.51 13.22 -7.38
CA TRP A 54 -18.45 12.59 -8.30
C TRP A 54 -18.49 13.28 -9.65
N GLN A 55 -18.33 14.60 -9.70
CA GLN A 55 -18.19 15.34 -10.94
C GLN A 55 -16.91 14.96 -11.68
N ASP A 56 -15.77 14.87 -10.98
CA ASP A 56 -14.50 14.46 -11.56
C ASP A 56 -14.59 13.09 -12.26
N ILE A 57 -15.24 12.11 -11.62
CA ILE A 57 -15.46 10.78 -12.21
C ILE A 57 -16.32 10.84 -13.47
N GLN A 58 -17.34 11.70 -13.51
CA GLN A 58 -18.17 11.86 -14.70
C GLN A 58 -17.37 12.47 -15.85
N GLU A 59 -16.52 13.47 -15.58
CA GLU A 59 -15.68 14.11 -16.60
C GLU A 59 -14.64 13.14 -17.17
N ILE A 60 -13.99 12.32 -16.33
CA ILE A 60 -13.05 11.28 -16.77
C ILE A 60 -13.73 10.29 -17.73
N ARG A 61 -14.99 9.93 -17.48
CA ARG A 61 -15.75 8.96 -18.29
C ARG A 61 -16.27 9.52 -19.62
N LYS A 62 -16.29 10.85 -19.78
CA LYS A 62 -16.71 11.51 -21.02
C LYS A 62 -15.58 11.60 -22.05
N ASN A 63 -14.33 11.49 -21.59
CA ASN A 63 -13.13 11.40 -22.42
C ASN A 63 -12.80 9.95 -22.76
#